data_AF-A0A967D563-F1
#
_entry.id   AF-A0A967D563-F1
#
_cell.length_a   1.000
_cell.length_b   1.000
_cell.length_c   1.000
_cell.angle_alpha   90.00
_cell.angle_beta   90.00
_cell.angle_gamma   90.00
#
_symmetry.space_group_name_H-M   'P 1'
#
loop_
_entity.id
_entity.type
_entity.pdbx_description
1 polymer ?
#
loop_
_entity_poly.entity_id
_entity_poly.type
_entity_poly.pdbx_seq_one_letter_code
_entity_poly.pdbx_strand_id
1 'polypeptide(L)'
;AWLRALARDLHGRHGGPGVGFVGMCFTGGFGLAMLLDDTVVAPVLSQPSLPFGLGGARKASTGLSADELATVAAKGCPVLGLRFTGDALVPGERFATLKHALGDNFVHEEIPSPSDTPGAETGKQDHSVLTEHLAPDDQPDHPSQVALARTLDFLAERLTPI
;
A
#
# COMPACT_ATOMS: atom_id res chain seq x y z
N ALA A 1 -17.22 4.24 10.06
CA ALA A 1 -17.24 4.05 8.58
C ALA A 1 -17.59 2.59 8.26
N TRP A 2 -18.22 2.33 7.10
CA TRP A 2 -18.76 1.01 6.72
C TRP A 2 -17.69 -0.09 6.61
N LEU A 3 -16.54 0.18 5.96
CA LEU A 3 -15.48 -0.82 5.79
C LEU A 3 -14.95 -1.35 7.13
N ARG A 4 -14.75 -0.47 8.12
CA ARG A 4 -14.32 -0.88 9.48
C ARG A 4 -15.38 -1.74 10.18
N ALA A 5 -16.66 -1.45 9.97
CA ALA A 5 -17.74 -2.30 10.48
C ALA A 5 -17.75 -3.68 9.81
N LEU A 6 -17.51 -3.74 8.49
CA LEU A 6 -17.35 -5.00 7.77
C LEU A 6 -16.15 -5.81 8.27
N ALA A 7 -15.01 -5.16 8.54
CA ALA A 7 -13.84 -5.85 9.09
C ALA A 7 -14.15 -6.50 10.45
N ARG A 8 -14.81 -5.75 11.36
CA ARG A 8 -15.26 -6.29 12.66
C ARG A 8 -16.22 -7.46 12.51
N ASP A 9 -17.18 -7.37 11.59
CA ASP A 9 -18.12 -8.47 11.31
C ASP A 9 -17.39 -9.72 10.78
N LEU A 10 -16.49 -9.56 9.82
CA LEU A 10 -15.69 -10.66 9.27
C LEU A 10 -14.83 -11.32 10.35
N HIS A 11 -14.13 -10.52 11.16
CA HIS A 11 -13.33 -11.03 12.24
C HIS A 11 -14.17 -11.75 13.30
N GLY A 12 -15.33 -11.21 13.67
CA GLY A 12 -16.25 -11.86 14.59
C GLY A 12 -16.76 -13.21 14.09
N ARG A 13 -16.96 -13.37 12.77
CA ARG A 13 -17.41 -14.62 12.15
C ARG A 13 -16.32 -15.67 11.97
N HIS A 14 -15.09 -15.24 11.70
CA HIS A 14 -14.00 -16.13 11.29
C HIS A 14 -12.87 -16.28 12.32
N GLY A 15 -12.80 -15.40 13.32
CA GLY A 15 -11.72 -15.38 14.31
C GLY A 15 -10.36 -15.04 13.71
N GLY A 16 -9.30 -15.68 14.21
CA GLY A 16 -7.92 -15.47 13.76
C GLY A 16 -7.26 -14.25 14.42
N PRO A 17 -6.08 -13.83 13.94
CA PRO A 17 -5.35 -12.69 14.50
C PRO A 17 -5.92 -11.32 14.08
N GLY A 18 -6.75 -11.27 13.03
CA GLY A 18 -7.35 -10.04 12.52
C GLY A 18 -7.72 -10.16 11.04
N VAL A 19 -7.90 -9.01 10.38
CA VAL A 19 -8.27 -8.89 8.97
C VAL A 19 -7.13 -8.25 8.18
N GLY A 20 -6.80 -8.83 7.03
CA GLY A 20 -5.94 -8.22 6.03
C GLY A 20 -6.73 -7.29 5.12
N PHE A 21 -6.08 -6.25 4.61
CA PHE A 21 -6.70 -5.31 3.67
C PHE A 21 -5.75 -5.05 2.51
N VAL A 22 -6.19 -5.30 1.28
CA VAL A 22 -5.45 -4.91 0.07
C VAL A 22 -6.25 -3.84 -0.66
N GLY A 23 -5.76 -2.60 -0.61
CA GLY A 23 -6.29 -1.50 -1.40
C GLY A 23 -5.46 -1.32 -2.67
N MET A 24 -6.11 -0.98 -3.79
CA MET A 24 -5.46 -0.76 -5.08
C MET A 24 -5.90 0.58 -5.69
N CYS A 25 -4.97 1.32 -6.29
CA CYS A 25 -5.26 2.58 -6.98
C CYS A 25 -6.07 3.56 -6.09
N PHE A 26 -7.35 3.78 -6.42
CA PHE A 26 -8.28 4.66 -5.71
C PHE A 26 -8.45 4.26 -4.25
N THR A 27 -8.50 2.95 -3.96
CA THR A 27 -8.68 2.42 -2.60
C THR A 27 -7.36 2.13 -1.90
N GLY A 28 -6.21 2.32 -2.56
CA GLY A 28 -4.90 2.00 -1.96
C GLY A 28 -4.67 2.70 -0.64
N GLY A 29 -5.05 3.98 -0.52
CA GLY A 29 -4.90 4.75 0.73
C GLY A 29 -5.88 4.33 1.84
N PHE A 30 -6.92 3.56 1.53
CA PHE A 30 -7.94 3.19 2.52
C PHE A 30 -7.38 2.25 3.58
N GLY A 31 -6.31 1.50 3.28
CA GLY A 31 -5.64 0.65 4.29
C GLY A 31 -5.19 1.44 5.51
N LEU A 32 -4.73 2.68 5.34
CA LEU A 32 -4.37 3.57 6.46
C LEU A 32 -5.59 3.98 7.28
N ALA A 33 -6.71 4.33 6.62
CA ALA A 33 -7.95 4.67 7.32
C ALA A 33 -8.59 3.47 8.01
N MET A 34 -8.33 2.26 7.51
CA MET A 34 -8.77 1.00 8.09
C MET A 34 -8.00 0.66 9.36
N LEU A 35 -6.71 0.98 9.44
CA LEU A 35 -5.88 0.81 10.66
C LEU A 35 -6.36 1.61 11.87
N LEU A 36 -7.22 2.61 11.68
CA LEU A 36 -7.87 3.30 12.80
C LEU A 36 -8.77 2.36 13.63
N ASP A 37 -9.07 1.16 13.12
CA ASP A 37 -9.71 0.07 13.86
C ASP A 37 -8.68 -1.01 14.19
N ASP A 38 -8.77 -1.62 15.38
CA ASP A 38 -7.84 -2.67 15.83
C ASP A 38 -7.99 -3.99 15.06
N THR A 39 -9.10 -4.16 14.32
CA THR A 39 -9.38 -5.40 13.60
C THR A 39 -8.49 -5.60 12.39
N VAL A 40 -7.98 -4.52 11.78
CA VAL A 40 -7.10 -4.62 10.61
C VAL A 40 -5.65 -4.68 11.06
N VAL A 41 -4.96 -5.75 10.67
CA VAL A 41 -3.60 -6.08 11.17
C VAL A 41 -2.56 -6.27 10.07
N ALA A 42 -3.00 -6.26 8.80
CA ALA A 42 -2.15 -6.46 7.62
C ALA A 42 -2.63 -5.59 6.43
N PRO A 43 -2.43 -4.26 6.48
CA PRO A 43 -2.80 -3.36 5.39
C PRO A 43 -1.71 -3.30 4.30
N VAL A 44 -2.14 -3.49 3.06
CA VAL A 44 -1.35 -3.35 1.85
C VAL A 44 -1.89 -2.17 1.04
N LEU A 45 -1.05 -1.15 0.87
CA LEU A 45 -1.31 0.05 0.09
C LEU A 45 -0.71 -0.15 -1.30
N SER A 46 -1.44 -0.83 -2.19
CA SER A 46 -1.00 -0.97 -3.58
C SER A 46 -1.35 0.31 -4.32
N GLN A 47 -0.34 1.11 -4.61
CA GLN A 47 -0.40 2.32 -5.45
C GLN A 47 -1.50 3.28 -4.99
N PRO A 48 -1.42 3.78 -3.73
CA PRO A 48 -2.46 4.59 -3.12
C PRO A 48 -2.57 5.94 -3.83
N SER A 49 -3.41 6.06 -4.85
CA SER A 49 -3.44 7.20 -5.79
C SER A 49 -4.06 8.48 -5.23
N LEU A 50 -4.85 8.37 -4.15
CA LEU A 50 -5.57 9.50 -3.57
C LEU A 50 -4.88 10.09 -2.32
N PRO A 51 -4.98 11.42 -2.13
CA PRO A 51 -5.54 12.40 -3.07
C PRO A 51 -4.65 12.58 -4.31
N PHE A 52 -5.22 12.92 -5.47
CA PHE A 52 -4.40 13.13 -6.67
C PHE A 52 -3.32 14.20 -6.44
N GLY A 53 -2.09 13.91 -6.85
CA GLY A 53 -0.87 14.68 -6.57
C GLY A 53 -0.73 16.03 -7.28
N LEU A 54 -1.82 16.79 -7.41
CA LEU A 54 -1.83 18.12 -8.02
C LEU A 54 -1.33 19.17 -7.02
N GLY A 55 -0.03 19.47 -7.09
CA GLY A 55 0.69 20.40 -6.21
C GLY A 55 1.42 19.72 -5.05
N GLY A 56 2.48 20.36 -4.53
CA GLY A 56 3.41 19.75 -3.57
C GLY A 56 2.74 19.17 -2.32
N ALA A 57 1.79 19.90 -1.71
CA ALA A 57 1.07 19.44 -0.53
C ALA A 57 0.25 18.15 -0.78
N ARG A 58 -0.40 18.03 -1.94
CA ARG A 58 -1.17 16.83 -2.30
C ARG A 58 -0.27 15.66 -2.69
N LYS A 59 0.91 15.93 -3.25
CA LYS A 59 1.91 14.90 -3.53
C LYS A 59 2.41 14.23 -2.25
N ALA A 60 2.64 15.00 -1.19
CA ALA A 60 3.06 14.45 0.11
C ALA A 60 1.91 13.83 0.93
N SER A 61 0.66 14.19 0.65
CA SER A 61 -0.50 13.76 1.44
C SER A 61 -0.72 12.24 1.42
N THR A 62 -0.94 11.66 2.60
CA THR A 62 -1.34 10.26 2.82
C THR A 62 -2.86 10.06 2.71
N GLY A 63 -3.64 11.14 2.72
CA GLY A 63 -5.10 11.12 2.73
C GLY A 63 -5.71 11.05 4.13
N LEU A 64 -4.89 10.92 5.17
CA LEU A 64 -5.30 11.06 6.56
C LEU A 64 -5.06 12.49 7.07
N SER A 65 -5.84 12.91 8.07
CA SER A 65 -5.47 14.06 8.90
C SER A 65 -4.20 13.77 9.72
N ALA A 66 -3.59 14.83 10.27
CA ALA A 66 -2.39 14.68 11.11
C ALA A 66 -2.64 13.81 12.35
N ASP A 67 -3.78 14.00 13.01
CA ASP A 67 -4.17 13.23 14.20
C ASP A 67 -4.44 11.76 13.88
N GLU A 68 -5.08 11.48 12.74
CA GLU A 68 -5.30 10.11 12.27
C GLU A 68 -3.97 9.43 11.91
N LEU A 69 -3.06 10.13 11.22
CA LEU A 69 -1.75 9.58 10.90
C LEU A 69 -0.91 9.30 12.15
N ALA A 70 -0.95 10.20 13.15
CA ALA A 70 -0.32 9.99 14.44
C ALA A 70 -0.92 8.78 15.18
N THR A 71 -2.25 8.61 15.11
CA THR A 71 -2.95 7.44 15.68
C THR A 71 -2.49 6.14 15.01
N VAL A 72 -2.39 6.14 13.67
CA VAL A 72 -1.90 4.99 12.91
C VAL A 72 -0.44 4.68 13.26
N ALA A 73 0.42 5.69 13.35
CA ALA A 73 1.82 5.52 13.73
C ALA A 73 1.97 4.93 15.14
N ALA A 74 1.20 5.44 16.12
CA ALA A 74 1.25 4.99 17.51
C ALA A 74 0.82 3.53 17.70
N LYS A 75 0.01 2.98 16.79
CA LYS A 75 -0.38 1.56 16.81
C LYS A 75 0.78 0.62 16.54
N GLY A 76 1.85 1.08 15.90
CA GLY A 76 3.00 0.24 15.57
C GLY A 76 2.67 -0.94 14.67
N CYS A 77 1.55 -0.90 13.94
CA CYS A 77 1.19 -1.96 13.01
C CYS A 77 2.02 -1.82 11.73
N PRO A 78 2.70 -2.88 11.28
CA PRO A 78 3.35 -2.88 9.97
C PRO A 78 2.37 -2.56 8.84
N VAL A 79 2.84 -1.82 7.84
CA VAL A 79 2.11 -1.41 6.64
C VAL A 79 2.99 -1.69 5.43
N LEU A 80 2.46 -2.39 4.44
CA LEU A 80 3.15 -2.62 3.17
C LEU A 80 2.70 -1.59 2.12
N GLY A 81 3.63 -0.80 1.58
CA GLY A 81 3.38 0.12 0.47
C GLY A 81 4.01 -0.36 -0.83
N LEU A 82 3.26 -0.33 -1.94
CA LEU A 82 3.77 -0.72 -3.26
C LEU A 82 3.56 0.41 -4.26
N ARG A 83 4.57 0.72 -5.08
CA ARG A 83 4.46 1.69 -6.17
C ARG A 83 5.43 1.35 -7.29
N PHE A 84 5.15 1.87 -8.47
CA PHE A 84 6.18 2.11 -9.48
C PHE A 84 6.84 3.47 -9.23
N THR A 85 8.16 3.56 -9.41
CA THR A 85 8.95 4.79 -9.25
C THR A 85 8.46 5.95 -10.14
N GLY A 86 8.06 5.65 -11.37
CA GLY A 86 7.53 6.56 -12.39
C GLY A 86 6.01 6.78 -12.36
N ASP A 87 5.30 6.22 -11.37
CA ASP A 87 3.86 6.41 -11.23
C ASP A 87 3.50 7.89 -10.97
N ALA A 88 2.81 8.53 -11.92
CA ALA A 88 2.42 9.94 -11.79
C ALA A 88 1.27 10.16 -10.79
N LEU A 89 0.44 9.15 -10.53
CA LEU A 89 -0.70 9.23 -9.59
C LEU A 89 -0.26 9.00 -8.15
N VAL A 90 0.81 8.24 -7.97
CA VAL A 90 1.43 7.97 -6.68
C VAL A 90 2.80 8.60 -6.73
N PRO A 91 2.99 9.84 -6.27
CA PRO A 91 4.29 10.51 -6.26
C PRO A 91 5.17 10.05 -5.08
N GLY A 92 6.49 10.04 -5.24
CA GLY A 92 7.45 9.50 -4.25
C GLY A 92 7.38 10.23 -2.90
N GLU A 93 7.00 11.50 -2.92
CA GLU A 93 6.80 12.34 -1.74
C GLU A 93 5.76 11.76 -0.77
N ARG A 94 4.76 11.03 -1.27
CA ARG A 94 3.77 10.32 -0.43
C ARG A 94 4.44 9.20 0.36
N PHE A 95 5.29 8.42 -0.28
CA PHE A 95 6.02 7.31 0.35
C PHE A 95 7.07 7.84 1.32
N ALA A 96 7.74 8.94 0.99
CA ALA A 96 8.61 9.64 1.92
C ALA A 96 7.86 10.10 3.18
N THR A 97 6.65 10.63 3.03
CA THR A 97 5.78 11.02 4.16
C THR A 97 5.37 9.82 5.01
N LEU A 98 4.98 8.71 4.38
CA LEU A 98 4.64 7.46 5.08
C LEU A 98 5.83 6.90 5.85
N LYS A 99 7.00 6.85 5.22
CA LYS A 99 8.25 6.41 5.86
C LYS A 99 8.61 7.30 7.04
N HIS A 100 8.47 8.62 6.91
CA HIS A 100 8.72 9.55 8.01
C HIS A 100 7.76 9.33 9.19
N ALA A 101 6.47 9.14 8.92
CA ALA A 101 5.45 9.02 9.96
C ALA A 101 5.45 7.65 10.66
N LEU A 102 5.68 6.56 9.92
CA LEU A 102 5.54 5.19 10.41
C LEU A 102 6.88 4.54 10.77
N GLY A 103 8.00 5.12 10.34
CA GLY A 103 9.34 4.58 10.59
C GLY A 103 9.50 3.16 10.04
N ASP A 104 10.09 2.29 10.85
CA ASP A 104 10.35 0.88 10.50
C ASP A 104 9.06 0.07 10.27
N ASN A 105 7.90 0.57 10.70
CA ASN A 105 6.62 -0.07 10.43
C ASN A 105 6.14 0.14 8.98
N PHE A 106 6.79 0.99 8.19
CA PHE A 106 6.48 1.13 6.77
C PHE A 106 7.46 0.34 5.90
N VAL A 107 7.08 -0.90 5.62
CA VAL A 107 7.74 -1.75 4.64
C VAL A 107 7.25 -1.33 3.26
N HIS A 108 8.15 -1.15 2.29
CA HIS A 108 7.76 -0.68 0.97
C HIS A 108 8.62 -1.27 -0.14
N GLU A 109 7.97 -1.45 -1.30
CA GLU A 109 8.60 -1.83 -2.56
C GLU A 109 8.36 -0.70 -3.57
N GLU A 110 9.45 -0.05 -4.01
CA GLU A 110 9.44 0.90 -5.12
C GLU A 110 10.00 0.22 -6.36
N ILE A 111 9.09 -0.17 -7.25
CA ILE A 111 9.38 -0.97 -8.43
C ILE A 111 9.94 -0.04 -9.53
N PRO A 112 11.14 -0.32 -10.07
CA PRO A 112 11.70 0.45 -11.18
C PRO A 112 10.73 0.49 -12.35
N SER A 113 10.49 1.68 -12.89
CA SER A 113 9.53 1.88 -13.97
C SER A 113 10.24 1.81 -15.31
N PRO A 114 9.67 1.14 -16.32
CA PRO A 114 10.14 1.27 -17.70
C PRO A 114 10.36 2.73 -18.12
N SER A 115 9.51 3.65 -17.66
CA SER A 115 9.63 5.09 -17.91
C SER A 115 10.90 5.75 -17.37
N ASP A 116 11.60 5.11 -16.43
CA ASP A 116 12.84 5.65 -15.86
C ASP A 116 14.04 5.46 -16.80
N THR A 117 13.88 4.65 -17.86
CA THR A 117 14.94 4.39 -18.83
C THR A 117 15.06 5.54 -19.83
N PRO A 118 16.27 6.10 -20.07
CA PRO A 118 16.45 7.13 -21.10
C PRO A 118 15.97 6.66 -22.48
N GLY A 119 15.07 7.43 -23.09
CA GLY A 119 14.48 7.09 -24.40
C GLY A 119 13.31 6.12 -24.35
N ALA A 120 12.81 5.76 -23.16
CA ALA A 120 11.58 4.98 -23.01
C ALA A 120 10.40 5.68 -23.68
N GLU A 121 9.51 4.88 -24.27
CA GLU A 121 8.25 5.38 -24.83
C GLU A 121 7.43 6.03 -23.70
N THR A 122 7.21 7.34 -23.83
CA THR A 122 6.39 8.10 -22.90
C THR A 122 4.92 7.77 -23.18
N GLY A 123 4.26 7.06 -22.26
CA GLY A 123 2.82 6.77 -22.40
C GLY A 123 2.32 5.49 -21.75
N LYS A 124 3.19 4.54 -21.38
CA LYS A 124 2.78 3.43 -20.51
C LYS A 124 2.63 3.92 -19.08
N GLN A 125 1.47 3.67 -18.50
CA GLN A 125 1.14 4.12 -17.16
C GLN A 125 1.59 3.05 -16.17
N ASP A 126 2.83 3.14 -15.69
CA ASP A 126 3.37 2.24 -14.68
C ASP A 126 2.64 2.46 -13.33
N HIS A 127 1.51 1.76 -13.15
CA HIS A 127 0.58 1.99 -12.04
C HIS A 127 0.07 0.69 -11.42
N SER A 128 -0.48 -0.26 -12.18
CA SER A 128 -1.21 -1.40 -11.62
C SER A 128 -0.29 -2.56 -11.17
N VAL A 129 0.46 -2.39 -10.08
CA VAL A 129 1.50 -3.31 -9.54
C VAL A 129 1.06 -4.77 -9.41
N LEU A 130 -0.10 -5.03 -8.81
CA LEU A 130 -0.57 -6.39 -8.52
C LEU A 130 -1.53 -6.94 -9.59
N THR A 131 -1.72 -6.20 -10.68
CA THR A 131 -2.69 -6.56 -11.74
C THR A 131 -2.09 -6.33 -13.12
N GLU A 132 -2.47 -5.26 -13.83
CA GLU A 132 -2.17 -5.09 -15.26
C GLU A 132 -0.66 -5.01 -15.58
N HIS A 133 0.15 -4.56 -14.62
CA HIS A 133 1.60 -4.39 -14.78
C HIS A 133 2.40 -5.45 -14.02
N LEU A 134 1.74 -6.51 -13.55
CA LEU A 134 2.40 -7.68 -13.01
C LEU A 134 3.01 -8.49 -14.15
N ALA A 135 4.33 -8.72 -14.10
CA ALA A 135 5.00 -9.61 -15.04
C ALA A 135 4.46 -11.05 -14.97
N PRO A 136 4.61 -11.87 -16.03
CA PRO A 136 4.17 -13.26 -16.02
C PRO A 136 4.85 -14.12 -14.94
N ASP A 137 4.20 -15.22 -14.55
CA ASP A 137 4.66 -16.12 -13.47
C ASP A 137 5.98 -16.85 -13.78
N ASP A 138 6.37 -16.95 -15.05
CA ASP A 138 7.64 -17.54 -15.48
C ASP A 138 8.84 -16.58 -15.33
N GLN A 139 8.61 -15.38 -14.80
CA GLN A 139 9.63 -14.37 -14.49
C GLN A 139 9.66 -14.06 -12.99
N PRO A 140 10.02 -15.02 -12.12
CA PRO A 140 9.94 -14.87 -10.67
C PRO A 140 10.85 -13.75 -10.13
N ASP A 141 11.96 -13.47 -10.81
CA ASP A 141 12.91 -12.42 -10.44
C ASP A 141 12.48 -11.01 -10.90
N HIS A 142 11.37 -10.89 -11.66
CA HIS A 142 10.88 -9.59 -12.08
C HIS A 142 10.46 -8.77 -10.85
N PRO A 143 10.83 -7.48 -10.73
CA PRO A 143 10.50 -6.66 -9.56
C PRO A 143 9.03 -6.65 -9.14
N SER A 144 8.09 -6.71 -10.09
CA SER A 144 6.65 -6.82 -9.77
C SER A 144 6.25 -8.17 -9.18
N GLN A 145 6.91 -9.27 -9.59
CA GLN A 145 6.69 -10.60 -9.03
C GLN A 145 7.28 -10.70 -7.62
N VAL A 146 8.44 -10.08 -7.38
CA VAL A 146 8.99 -9.91 -6.03
C VAL A 146 8.05 -9.11 -5.13
N ALA A 147 7.44 -8.04 -5.63
CA ALA A 147 6.45 -7.26 -4.89
C ALA A 147 5.16 -8.06 -4.57
N LEU A 148 4.71 -8.92 -5.49
CA LEU A 148 3.62 -9.86 -5.23
C LEU A 148 4.00 -10.85 -4.13
N ALA A 149 5.17 -11.48 -4.24
CA ALA A 149 5.68 -12.41 -3.23
C ALA A 149 5.73 -11.72 -1.85
N ARG A 150 6.24 -10.49 -1.76
CA ARG A 150 6.21 -9.72 -0.51
C ARG A 150 4.83 -9.40 0.01
N THR A 151 3.87 -9.18 -0.88
CA THR A 151 2.47 -9.00 -0.47
C THR A 151 1.92 -10.26 0.17
N LEU A 152 2.19 -11.43 -0.42
CA LEU A 152 1.72 -12.72 0.09
C LEU A 152 2.41 -13.07 1.42
N ASP A 153 3.73 -12.88 1.50
CA ASP A 153 4.51 -13.10 2.73
C ASP A 153 3.99 -12.21 3.86
N PHE A 154 3.83 -10.91 3.60
CA PHE A 154 3.32 -9.96 4.58
C PHE A 154 1.92 -10.34 5.09
N LEU A 155 1.02 -10.77 4.20
CA LEU A 155 -0.30 -11.23 4.62
C LEU A 155 -0.21 -12.53 5.43
N ALA A 156 0.64 -13.49 5.02
CA ALA A 156 0.81 -14.76 5.70
C ALA A 156 1.38 -14.58 7.12
N GLU A 157 2.43 -13.76 7.28
CA GLU A 157 3.07 -13.44 8.56
C GLU A 157 2.10 -12.81 9.57
N ARG A 158 1.11 -12.06 9.07
CA ARG A 158 0.19 -11.28 9.91
C ARG A 158 -1.15 -11.98 10.16
N LEU A 159 -1.56 -12.88 9.28
CA LEU A 159 -2.89 -13.51 9.32
C LEU A 159 -2.88 -14.98 9.71
N THR A 160 -1.72 -15.63 9.69
CA THR A 160 -1.59 -17.03 10.13
C THR A 160 -1.36 -17.07 11.64
N PRO A 161 -2.11 -17.88 12.40
CA PRO A 161 -1.83 -18.11 13.82
C PRO A 161 -0.41 -18.68 14.01
N ILE A 162 0.29 -18.21 15.04
CA ILE A 162 1.56 -18.80 15.51
C ILE A 162 1.26 -20.08 16.30
#